data_AF-A0AAV5SSL5-F1
#
_entry.id   AF-A0AAV5SSL5-F1
#
_cell.length_a   1.000
_cell.length_b   1.000
_cell.length_c   1.000
_cell.angle_alpha   90.00
_cell.angle_beta   90.00
_cell.angle_gamma   90.00
#
_symmetry.space_group_name_H-M   'P 1'
#
loop_
_entity.id
_entity.type
_entity.pdbx_description
1 polymer ?
#
loop_
_entity_poly.entity_id
_entity_poly.type
_entity_poly.pdbx_seq_one_letter_code
_entity_poly.pdbx_strand_id
1 'polypeptide(L)'
;EEVEIKDVVYEEFLDLLQLIYLGDVELTNRTVLHIMKLADQFQMEGVMKHAEKFLIRSKEFKNKLILADQYRLDRRFVFLRCAPLSLEKICI
;
A
#
# COMPACT_ATOMS: atom_id res chain seq x y z
N GLU A 1 10.93 -17.78 -24.26
CA GLU A 1 11.15 -16.33 -24.31
C GLU A 1 11.25 -15.84 -22.88
N GLU A 2 12.29 -15.10 -22.54
CA GLU A 2 12.55 -14.60 -21.20
C GLU A 2 12.33 -13.08 -21.18
N VAL A 3 11.72 -12.56 -20.12
CA VAL A 3 11.48 -11.12 -19.94
C VAL A 3 12.27 -10.65 -18.73
N GLU A 4 13.20 -9.74 -18.96
CA GLU A 4 13.98 -9.11 -17.90
C GLU A 4 13.15 -8.00 -17.22
N ILE A 5 13.03 -8.07 -15.89
CA ILE A 5 12.39 -7.01 -15.09
C ILE A 5 13.50 -6.17 -14.46
N LYS A 6 13.59 -4.92 -14.87
CA LYS A 6 14.57 -3.96 -14.35
C LYS A 6 14.01 -3.18 -13.17
N ASP A 7 14.91 -2.70 -12.30
CA ASP A 7 14.61 -1.82 -11.16
C ASP A 7 13.70 -2.43 -10.08
N VAL A 8 13.68 -3.76 -9.98
CA VAL A 8 12.93 -4.51 -8.97
C VAL A 8 13.88 -5.37 -8.16
N VAL A 9 13.75 -5.32 -6.83
CA VAL A 9 14.49 -6.19 -5.92
C VAL A 9 13.81 -7.56 -5.90
N TYR A 10 14.59 -8.63 -6.07
CA TYR A 10 14.08 -10.00 -6.13
C TYR A 10 13.17 -10.36 -4.95
N GLU A 11 13.57 -10.00 -3.73
CA GLU A 11 12.79 -10.29 -2.51
C GLU A 11 11.42 -9.57 -2.51
N GLU A 12 11.38 -8.30 -2.92
CA GLU A 12 10.13 -7.54 -3.01
C GLU A 12 9.18 -8.12 -4.07
N PHE A 13 9.74 -8.61 -5.18
CA PHE A 13 8.95 -9.27 -6.21
C PHE A 13 8.42 -10.63 -5.76
N LEU A 14 9.21 -11.37 -4.99
CA LEU A 14 8.79 -12.64 -4.41
C LEU A 14 7.62 -12.43 -3.45
N ASP A 15 7.66 -11.40 -2.61
CA ASP A 15 6.56 -11.03 -1.71
C ASP A 15 5.28 -10.71 -2.50
N LEU A 16 5.40 -9.99 -3.62
CA LEU A 16 4.29 -9.72 -4.53
C LEU A 16 3.70 -11.01 -5.12
N LEU A 17 4.55 -11.92 -5.60
CA LEU A 17 4.10 -13.21 -6.14
C LEU A 17 3.40 -14.04 -5.06
N GLN A 18 3.95 -14.09 -3.85
CA GLN A 18 3.31 -14.78 -2.73
C GLN A 18 1.93 -14.16 -2.43
N LEU A 19 1.80 -12.84 -2.45
CA LEU A 19 0.52 -12.17 -2.24
C LEU A 19 -0.51 -12.51 -3.32
N ILE A 20 -0.09 -12.56 -4.59
CA ILE A 20 -0.99 -12.86 -5.72
C ILE A 20 -1.43 -14.33 -5.72
N TYR A 21 -0.49 -15.25 -5.46
CA TYR A 21 -0.74 -16.69 -5.60
C TYR A 21 -1.25 -17.36 -4.33
N LEU A 22 -0.75 -16.97 -3.16
CA LEU A 22 -1.10 -17.58 -1.88
C LEU A 22 -2.20 -16.79 -1.16
N GLY A 23 -2.30 -15.47 -1.38
CA GLY A 23 -3.34 -14.61 -0.81
C GLY A 23 -3.24 -14.37 0.71
N ASP A 24 -2.34 -15.06 1.40
CA ASP A 24 -2.23 -15.08 2.87
C ASP A 24 -0.88 -14.53 3.37
N VAL A 25 -0.25 -13.66 2.57
CA VAL A 25 0.92 -12.93 3.04
C VAL A 25 0.46 -11.86 4.03
N GLU A 26 0.88 -11.99 5.28
CA GLU A 26 0.72 -10.93 6.26
C GLU A 26 1.51 -9.70 5.79
N LEU A 27 0.78 -8.72 5.23
CA LEU A 27 1.35 -7.43 4.95
C LEU A 27 1.85 -6.84 6.27
N THR A 28 3.11 -6.42 6.30
CA THR A 28 3.64 -5.62 7.39
C THR A 28 3.75 -4.16 6.94
N ASN A 29 3.96 -3.23 7.87
CA ASN A 29 4.18 -1.82 7.53
C ASN A 29 5.40 -1.60 6.60
N ARG A 30 6.36 -2.54 6.60
CA ARG A 30 7.52 -2.50 5.69
C ARG A 30 7.17 -3.11 4.34
N THR A 31 6.45 -4.24 4.35
CA THR A 31 6.06 -4.96 3.13
C THR A 31 5.08 -4.16 2.29
N VAL A 32 4.11 -3.50 2.92
CA VAL A 32 3.08 -2.73 2.21
C VAL A 32 3.67 -1.61 1.34
N LEU A 33 4.81 -1.04 1.72
CA LEU A 33 5.47 0.04 0.97
C LEU A 33 5.96 -0.43 -0.40
N HIS A 34 6.71 -1.53 -0.43
CA HIS A 34 7.23 -2.05 -1.69
C HIS A 34 6.12 -2.74 -2.50
N ILE A 35 5.15 -3.38 -1.86
CA ILE A 35 3.99 -3.96 -2.56
C ILE A 35 3.20 -2.88 -3.29
N MET A 36 2.97 -1.72 -2.66
CA MET A 36 2.31 -0.60 -3.34
C MET A 36 3.15 -0.05 -4.48
N LYS A 37 4.47 0.10 -4.30
CA LYS A 37 5.39 0.54 -5.35
C LYS A 37 5.32 -0.39 -6.57
N LEU A 38 5.41 -1.69 -6.35
CA LEU A 38 5.34 -2.69 -7.42
C LEU A 38 3.94 -2.75 -8.04
N ALA A 39 2.89 -2.64 -7.24
CA ALA A 39 1.53 -2.63 -7.75
C ALA A 39 1.24 -1.40 -8.62
N ASP A 40 1.84 -0.24 -8.31
CA ASP A 40 1.81 0.94 -9.18
C ASP A 40 2.62 0.71 -10.46
N GLN A 41 3.86 0.19 -10.34
CA GLN A 41 4.74 -0.12 -11.47
C GLN A 41 4.14 -1.12 -12.47
N PHE A 42 3.47 -2.15 -11.98
CA PHE A 42 2.82 -3.19 -12.79
C PHE A 42 1.34 -2.92 -13.05
N GLN A 43 0.81 -1.75 -12.62
CA GLN A 43 -0.60 -1.37 -12.74
C GLN A 43 -1.60 -2.41 -12.21
N MET A 44 -1.27 -3.03 -11.08
CA MET A 44 -2.05 -4.09 -10.44
C MET A 44 -3.07 -3.50 -9.46
N GLU A 45 -4.21 -3.02 -9.96
CA GLU A 45 -5.26 -2.41 -9.13
C GLU A 45 -5.77 -3.33 -8.01
N GLY A 46 -5.82 -4.64 -8.25
CA GLY A 46 -6.28 -5.61 -7.25
C GLY A 46 -5.36 -5.66 -6.02
N VAL A 47 -4.05 -5.62 -6.26
CA VAL A 47 -3.03 -5.58 -5.21
C VAL A 47 -3.04 -4.22 -4.51
N MET A 48 -3.18 -3.12 -5.25
CA MET A 48 -3.33 -1.78 -4.65
C MET A 48 -4.51 -1.71 -3.70
N LYS A 49 -5.70 -2.17 -4.11
CA LYS A 49 -6.89 -2.21 -3.25
C LYS A 49 -6.70 -3.10 -2.03
N HIS A 50 -5.92 -4.16 -2.13
CA HIS A 50 -5.59 -5.03 -0.99
C HIS A 50 -4.67 -4.32 0.01
N ALA A 51 -3.62 -3.67 -0.49
CA ALA A 51 -2.69 -2.87 0.32
C ALA A 51 -3.40 -1.68 0.99
N GLU A 52 -4.30 -0.98 0.28
CA GLU A 52 -5.14 0.07 0.85
C GLU A 52 -6.00 -0.43 2.01
N LYS A 53 -6.67 -1.58 1.86
CA LYS A 53 -7.47 -2.19 2.94
C LYS A 53 -6.62 -2.52 4.16
N PHE A 54 -5.39 -2.99 3.93
CA PHE A 54 -4.44 -3.24 5.01
C PHE A 54 -4.04 -1.94 5.72
N LEU A 55 -3.69 -0.89 4.98
CA LEU A 55 -3.37 0.42 5.52
C LEU A 55 -4.55 1.02 6.30
N ILE A 56 -5.79 0.85 5.84
CA ILE A 56 -6.98 1.31 6.56
C ILE A 56 -7.12 0.59 7.91
N ARG A 57 -6.77 -0.70 8.00
CA ARG A 57 -6.83 -1.50 9.24
C ARG A 57 -5.66 -1.24 10.20
N SER A 58 -4.49 -0.85 9.70
CA SER A 58 -3.31 -0.56 10.52
C SER A 58 -3.55 0.65 11.44
N LYS A 59 -2.89 0.73 12.60
CA LYS A 59 -3.01 1.88 13.54
C LYS A 59 -1.99 2.99 13.28
N GLU A 60 -1.00 2.76 12.42
CA GLU A 60 0.07 3.74 12.17
C GLU A 60 -0.39 4.85 11.23
N PHE A 61 -0.56 6.06 11.76
CA PHE A 61 -1.12 7.20 11.01
C PHE A 61 -0.10 7.88 10.07
N LYS A 62 1.16 8.00 10.49
CA LYS A 62 2.18 8.77 9.74
C LYS A 62 2.43 8.22 8.34
N ASN A 63 2.57 6.90 8.23
CA ASN A 63 2.87 6.25 6.95
C ASN A 63 1.67 6.32 6.00
N LYS A 64 0.43 6.30 6.51
CA LYS A 64 -0.78 6.42 5.68
C LYS A 64 -0.88 7.75 4.96
N LEU A 65 -0.58 8.86 5.65
CA LEU A 65 -0.73 10.19 5.06
C LEU A 65 0.30 10.41 3.95
N ILE A 66 1.55 9.99 4.18
CA ILE A 66 2.62 10.07 3.19
C ILE A 66 2.29 9.21 1.96
N LEU A 67 1.83 7.96 2.18
CA LEU A 67 1.47 7.06 1.08
C LEU A 67 0.23 7.50 0.31
N ALA A 68 -0.77 8.06 1.00
CA ALA A 68 -1.96 8.60 0.35
C ALA A 68 -1.61 9.79 -0.57
N ASP A 69 -0.67 10.62 -0.15
CA ASP A 69 -0.19 11.74 -0.97
C ASP A 69 0.64 11.23 -2.17
N GLN A 70 1.57 10.31 -1.92
CA GLN A 70 2.47 9.76 -2.94
C GLN A 70 1.74 8.98 -4.04
N TYR A 71 0.79 8.11 -3.67
CA TYR A 71 0.08 7.24 -4.61
C TYR A 71 -1.30 7.78 -5.02
N ARG A 72 -1.60 9.04 -4.68
CA ARG A 72 -2.90 9.73 -4.93
C ARG A 72 -4.11 8.85 -4.57
N LEU A 73 -3.99 8.07 -3.49
CA LEU A 73 -5.07 7.22 -3.00
C LEU A 73 -6.28 8.12 -2.71
N ASP A 74 -7.49 7.67 -3.07
CA ASP A 74 -8.67 8.49 -2.87
C ASP A 74 -8.83 8.81 -1.38
N ARG A 75 -8.62 10.09 -1.03
CA ARG A 75 -8.60 10.60 0.35
C ARG A 75 -9.88 10.24 1.11
N ARG A 76 -10.98 9.94 0.40
CA ARG A 76 -12.25 9.46 0.98
C ARG A 76 -12.05 8.22 1.85
N PHE A 77 -11.20 7.27 1.47
CA PHE A 77 -11.06 6.00 2.21
C PHE A 77 -10.13 6.11 3.43
N VAL A 78 -9.16 7.03 3.42
CA VAL A 78 -8.18 7.20 4.49
C VAL A 78 -8.79 7.91 5.71
N PHE A 79 -9.65 8.89 5.50
CA PHE A 79 -10.23 9.70 6.58
C PHE A 79 -11.40 9.01 7.32
N LEU A 80 -12.20 8.17 6.65
CA LEU A 80 -13.46 7.63 7.21
C LEU A 80 -13.30 6.68 8.42
N ARG A 81 -12.10 6.10 8.64
CA ARG A 81 -11.81 5.29 9.85
C ARG A 81 -10.77 5.90 10.79
N CYS A 82 -10.22 7.08 10.46
CA CYS A 82 -9.18 7.75 11.25
C CYS A 82 -9.72 8.74 12.28
N ALA A 83 -11.04 8.78 12.55
CA ALA A 83 -11.57 9.57 13.65
C ALA A 83 -11.50 8.79 14.97
N PRO A 84 -10.53 9.11 15.83
CA PRO A 84 -10.85 9.45 17.20
C PRO A 84 -10.63 10.95 17.37
N LEU A 85 -11.59 11.56 18.07
CA LEU A 85 -11.66 12.94 18.52
C LEU A 85 -10.30 13.64 18.61
N SER A 86 -10.23 14.89 18.12
CA SER A 86 -9.15 15.89 18.21
C SER A 86 -8.22 16.04 17.01
N LEU A 87 -8.76 16.44 15.86
CA LEU A 87 -7.98 17.16 14.84
C LEU A 87 -8.86 18.23 14.15
N GLU A 88 -9.39 19.15 14.95
CA GLU A 88 -9.39 20.55 14.51
C GLU A 88 -7.92 20.94 14.34
N LYS A 89 -7.56 21.52 13.20
CA LYS A 89 -6.19 21.88 12.77
C LYS A 89 -5.39 20.70 12.21
N ILE A 90 -5.59 20.42 10.93
CA ILE A 90 -4.55 20.65 9.91
C ILE A 90 -5.27 20.73 8.57
N CYS A 91 -5.43 21.98 8.15
CA CYS A 91 -5.81 22.43 6.83
C CYS A 91 -4.51 22.90 6.18
N ILE A 92 -4.10 22.27 5.08
CA ILE A 92 -3.49 22.88 3.88
C ILE A 92 -3.90 22.00 2.69
#